data_AF-A0A8H5AY86-F1
#
_entry.id   AF-A0A8H5AY86-F1
#
_cell.length_a   1.000
_cell.length_b   1.000
_cell.length_c   1.000
_cell.angle_alpha   90.00
_cell.angle_beta   90.00
_cell.angle_gamma   90.00
#
_symmetry.space_group_name_H-M   'P 1'
#
loop_
_entity.id
_entity.type
_entity.pdbx_description
1 polymer ?
#
loop_
_entity_poly.entity_id
_entity_poly.type
_entity_poly.pdbx_seq_one_letter_code
_entity_poly.pdbx_strand_id
1 'polypeptide(L)'
;MPPSSLARCLRVASTIQPSALLRAAPSATTRPFSTTPSVHRRVRIAEDMSRRTRPVLEDDMDELWEQLEESPEVDDAPSSGHLILQQQRLLLDYLRLIEHEMPKLVAFRKEFVPPTPETPLIVRSVHYQGENHPVTRKRVMTVAVDHLPLKGEAAVHKFKLLAGPRWTPEPPKDAGVSRMEEWGNGYIKISMEDFPEAEKNLKWASDTLDKLVAEANNTPEEYSAVPVDLRHVIRKAQKKKKGDHLGSRVFLRPSIRDFPEEWLPKKPSPPAATV
;
A
#
# COMPACT_ATOMS: atom_id res chain seq x y z
N MET A 1 -7.14 44.89 41.07
CA MET A 1 -5.80 45.07 41.64
C MET A 1 -5.01 43.78 41.44
N PRO A 2 -3.95 43.79 40.61
CA PRO A 2 -3.08 42.63 40.41
C PRO A 2 -1.77 42.78 41.21
N PRO A 3 -1.09 41.67 41.53
CA PRO A 3 0.37 41.64 41.58
C PRO A 3 0.86 40.75 40.42
N SER A 4 1.47 41.25 39.34
CA SER A 4 2.81 41.86 39.20
C SER A 4 3.96 40.98 39.70
N SER A 5 4.80 40.57 38.74
CA SER A 5 6.25 40.35 38.86
C SER A 5 6.73 39.03 39.46
N LEU A 6 7.35 38.19 38.64
CA LEU A 6 8.82 38.15 38.53
C LEU A 6 9.26 37.10 37.50
N ALA A 7 9.69 37.59 36.34
CA ALA A 7 10.55 36.83 35.44
C ALA A 7 11.92 36.63 36.10
N ARG A 8 12.44 35.40 36.10
CA ARG A 8 13.84 35.14 36.41
C ARG A 8 14.43 34.14 35.44
N CYS A 9 15.26 34.68 34.55
CA CYS A 9 16.23 33.96 33.76
C CYS A 9 17.19 33.19 34.66
N LEU A 10 17.47 31.93 34.33
CA LEU A 10 18.78 31.33 34.56
C LEU A 10 19.18 30.53 33.32
N ARG A 11 20.15 31.09 32.58
CA ARG A 11 20.99 30.41 31.60
C ARG A 11 21.90 29.45 32.38
N VAL A 12 21.97 28.20 31.96
CA VAL A 12 23.12 27.34 32.27
C VAL A 12 23.76 26.97 30.94
N ALA A 13 24.92 27.57 30.69
CA ALA A 13 25.85 27.13 29.67
C ALA A 13 26.79 26.11 30.33
N SER A 14 26.93 24.93 29.74
CA SER A 14 28.02 24.02 30.04
C SER A 14 28.56 23.45 28.73
N THR A 15 29.65 24.08 28.31
CA THR A 15 30.62 23.62 27.31
C THR A 15 31.30 22.34 27.78
N ILE A 16 31.20 21.25 27.01
CA ILE A 16 32.16 20.14 27.04
C ILE A 16 32.36 19.62 25.61
N GLN A 17 33.51 19.94 25.03
CA GLN A 17 34.27 19.10 24.09
C GLN A 17 35.70 19.05 24.64
N PRO A 18 36.43 17.92 24.50
CA PRO A 18 37.25 17.79 23.29
C PRO A 18 37.42 16.36 22.74
N SER A 19 37.53 16.32 21.40
CA SER A 19 38.41 15.50 20.55
C SER A 19 38.79 14.06 20.94
N ALA A 20 38.50 13.10 20.05
CA ALA A 20 39.53 12.25 19.46
C ALA A 20 39.06 11.59 18.16
N LEU A 21 39.94 11.72 17.17
CA LEU A 21 39.88 11.16 15.83
C LEU A 21 40.00 9.63 15.88
N LEU A 22 39.14 8.89 15.16
CA LEU A 22 39.49 7.61 14.58
C LEU A 22 38.75 7.41 13.25
N ARG A 23 39.51 7.61 12.17
CA ARG A 23 39.16 7.37 10.78
C ARG A 23 39.18 5.86 10.53
N ALA A 24 38.02 5.22 10.51
CA ALA A 24 37.91 3.84 10.03
C ALA A 24 37.66 3.85 8.50
N ALA A 25 38.62 3.32 7.76
CA ALA A 25 38.54 3.11 6.32
C ALA A 25 37.62 1.92 5.99
N PRO A 26 36.97 1.90 4.80
CA PRO A 26 36.11 0.80 4.40
C PRO A 26 36.93 -0.42 3.97
N SER A 27 36.82 -1.54 4.67
CA SER A 27 37.30 -2.83 4.19
C SER A 27 36.34 -3.36 3.13
N ALA A 28 36.75 -3.27 1.86
CA ALA A 28 36.11 -3.97 0.76
C ALA A 28 36.33 -5.48 0.91
N THR A 29 35.35 -6.19 1.47
CA THR A 29 35.32 -7.66 1.43
C THR A 29 34.73 -8.09 0.09
N THR A 30 35.62 -8.44 -0.83
CA THR A 30 35.33 -9.26 -2.01
C THR A 30 34.66 -10.57 -1.59
N ARG A 31 33.37 -10.72 -1.91
CA ARG A 31 32.68 -12.01 -1.84
C ARG A 31 33.01 -12.80 -3.12
N PRO A 32 33.66 -13.99 -3.04
CA PRO A 32 33.72 -14.87 -4.19
C PRO A 32 32.34 -15.49 -4.44
N PHE A 33 31.86 -15.36 -5.67
CA PHE A 33 30.74 -16.14 -6.20
C PHE A 33 31.08 -17.63 -6.07
N SER A 34 30.34 -18.35 -5.22
CA SER A 34 30.32 -19.82 -5.22
C SER A 34 29.01 -20.26 -5.85
N THR A 35 29.10 -20.81 -7.05
CA THR A 35 28.03 -21.53 -7.72
C THR A 35 28.23 -23.02 -7.48
N THR A 36 27.52 -23.57 -6.50
CA THR A 36 27.28 -25.01 -6.42
C THR A 36 25.76 -25.26 -6.54
N PRO A 37 25.31 -26.12 -7.45
CA PRO A 37 23.90 -26.44 -7.58
C PRO A 37 23.49 -27.38 -6.43
N SER A 38 22.61 -26.90 -5.54
CA SER A 38 21.93 -27.76 -4.56
C SER A 38 20.88 -28.59 -5.29
N VAL A 39 21.15 -29.90 -5.42
CA VAL A 39 20.21 -30.90 -5.92
C VAL A 39 19.13 -31.09 -4.86
N HIS A 40 18.01 -30.38 -4.99
CA HIS A 40 16.81 -30.70 -4.23
C HIS A 40 16.17 -31.98 -4.78
N ARG A 41 16.43 -33.09 -4.08
CA ARG A 41 15.68 -34.34 -4.23
C ARG A 41 14.23 -34.08 -3.80
N ARG A 42 13.33 -33.88 -4.78
CA ARG A 42 11.88 -33.92 -4.54
C ARG A 42 11.51 -35.33 -4.10
N VAL A 43 11.25 -35.52 -2.81
CA VAL A 43 10.48 -36.67 -2.34
C VAL A 43 9.06 -36.46 -2.85
N ARG A 44 8.61 -37.33 -3.77
CA ARG A 44 7.20 -37.41 -4.15
C ARG A 44 6.47 -38.04 -2.97
N ILE A 45 5.76 -37.22 -2.20
CA ILE A 45 4.78 -37.72 -1.23
C ILE A 45 3.58 -38.16 -2.08
N ALA A 46 3.23 -39.44 -1.95
CA ALA A 46 2.12 -40.06 -2.64
C ALA A 46 0.81 -39.33 -2.32
N GLU A 47 0.00 -39.15 -3.35
CA GLU A 47 -1.39 -38.74 -3.26
C GLU A 47 -2.17 -39.86 -2.59
N ASP A 48 -2.45 -39.72 -1.30
CA ASP A 48 -3.62 -40.35 -0.70
C ASP A 48 -4.01 -39.60 0.57
N MET A 49 -5.32 -39.58 0.84
CA MET A 49 -6.01 -38.97 1.99
C MET A 49 -6.58 -37.56 1.78
N SER A 50 -7.55 -37.48 0.85
CA SER A 50 -8.72 -36.62 1.06
C SER A 50 -9.58 -37.17 2.21
N ARG A 51 -9.15 -36.93 3.45
CA ARG A 51 -10.03 -36.93 4.63
C ARG A 51 -10.05 -35.51 5.16
N ARG A 52 -11.24 -34.98 5.46
CA ARG A 52 -11.38 -33.78 6.28
C ARG A 52 -10.55 -34.01 7.54
N THR A 53 -9.37 -33.42 7.62
CA THR A 53 -8.63 -33.32 8.86
C THR A 53 -9.47 -32.42 9.75
N ARG A 54 -10.04 -32.98 10.81
CA ARG A 54 -10.19 -32.22 12.06
C ARG A 54 -8.84 -31.52 12.31
N PRO A 55 -8.82 -30.27 12.78
CA PRO A 55 -7.56 -29.62 13.06
C PRO A 55 -6.80 -30.53 14.03
N VAL A 56 -5.66 -31.06 13.61
CA VAL A 56 -4.77 -31.93 14.40
C VAL A 56 -4.41 -31.26 15.74
N LEU A 57 -4.55 -29.94 15.80
CA LEU A 57 -4.40 -29.10 16.99
C LEU A 57 -5.37 -29.41 18.15
N GLU A 58 -6.55 -29.99 17.93
CA GLU A 58 -7.49 -30.25 19.04
C GLU A 58 -7.09 -31.50 19.83
N ASP A 59 -6.72 -32.59 19.14
CA ASP A 59 -6.29 -33.85 19.78
C ASP A 59 -4.89 -33.73 20.40
N ASP A 60 -4.01 -32.88 19.84
CA ASP A 60 -2.66 -32.64 20.38
C ASP A 60 -2.66 -31.88 21.72
N MET A 61 -3.72 -31.12 22.04
CA MET A 61 -3.75 -30.34 23.28
C MET A 61 -4.07 -31.21 24.48
N ASP A 62 -5.00 -32.15 24.35
CA ASP A 62 -5.45 -33.02 25.45
C ASP A 62 -4.33 -33.99 25.89
N GLU A 63 -3.57 -34.55 24.95
CA GLU A 63 -2.40 -35.41 25.23
C GLU A 63 -1.23 -34.59 25.84
N LEU A 64 -1.10 -33.32 25.46
CA LEU A 64 -0.11 -32.39 25.99
C LEU A 64 -0.48 -31.88 27.39
N TRP A 65 -1.77 -31.84 27.73
CA TRP A 65 -2.26 -31.62 29.10
C TRP A 65 -1.99 -32.81 30.00
N GLU A 66 -2.17 -34.04 29.51
CA GLU A 66 -1.90 -35.29 30.26
C GLU A 66 -0.38 -35.45 30.55
N GLN A 67 0.50 -34.99 29.65
CA GLN A 67 1.94 -34.89 29.90
C GLN A 67 2.35 -33.74 30.84
N LEU A 68 1.51 -32.72 30.99
CA LEU A 68 1.73 -31.58 31.89
C LEU A 68 1.30 -31.88 33.32
N GLU A 69 0.46 -32.89 33.51
CA GLU A 69 -0.04 -33.36 34.80
C GLU A 69 1.08 -34.12 35.53
N GLU A 70 1.93 -33.35 36.20
CA GLU A 70 3.02 -33.86 37.04
C GLU A 70 2.46 -34.58 38.28
N SER A 71 3.27 -35.47 38.87
CA SER A 71 2.84 -36.31 40.01
C SER A 71 2.21 -35.48 41.14
N PRO A 72 1.15 -35.98 41.82
CA PRO A 72 0.32 -35.24 42.78
C PRO A 72 1.03 -34.73 44.06
N GLU A 73 2.35 -34.84 44.12
CA GLU A 73 3.22 -34.36 45.20
C GLU A 73 3.75 -32.93 44.95
N VAL A 74 3.54 -32.36 43.75
CA VAL A 74 4.03 -31.03 43.36
C VAL A 74 2.85 -30.06 43.17
N ASP A 75 2.81 -29.00 43.97
CA ASP A 75 1.73 -27.99 43.98
C ASP A 75 1.80 -26.94 42.83
N ASP A 76 2.77 -27.04 41.93
CA ASP A 76 2.99 -26.06 40.86
C ASP A 76 3.03 -26.72 39.48
N ALA A 77 2.64 -25.96 38.46
CA ALA A 77 2.68 -26.41 37.07
C ALA A 77 4.11 -26.27 36.50
N PRO A 78 4.49 -27.12 35.53
CA PRO A 78 5.77 -26.97 34.84
C PRO A 78 5.81 -25.65 34.04
N SER A 79 7.02 -25.21 33.68
CA SER A 79 7.23 -23.95 32.94
C SER A 79 6.40 -23.83 31.64
N SER A 80 6.19 -24.95 30.93
CA SER A 80 5.31 -25.04 29.77
C SER A 80 3.84 -24.78 30.13
N GLY A 81 3.36 -25.29 31.26
CA GLY A 81 2.03 -25.00 31.80
C GLY A 81 1.83 -23.54 32.12
N HIS A 82 2.81 -22.88 32.74
CA HIS A 82 2.76 -21.44 32.98
C HIS A 82 2.67 -20.60 31.69
N LEU A 83 3.37 -21.01 30.62
CA LEU A 83 3.26 -20.33 29.32
C LEU A 83 1.86 -20.46 28.71
N ILE A 84 1.26 -21.65 28.80
CA ILE A 84 -0.11 -21.89 28.32
C ILE A 84 -1.12 -21.08 29.14
N LEU A 85 -0.99 -21.09 30.47
CA LEU A 85 -1.84 -20.28 31.36
C LEU A 85 -1.68 -18.79 31.08
N GLN A 86 -0.47 -18.31 30.80
CA GLN A 86 -0.23 -16.91 30.44
C GLN A 86 -0.93 -16.54 29.11
N GLN A 87 -0.87 -17.42 28.11
CA GLN A 87 -1.57 -17.23 26.85
C GLN A 87 -3.10 -17.19 27.05
N GLN A 88 -3.65 -18.08 27.88
CA GLN A 88 -5.07 -18.08 28.23
C GLN A 88 -5.49 -16.80 28.96
N ARG A 89 -4.69 -16.32 29.92
CA ARG A 89 -4.95 -15.04 30.62
C ARG A 89 -4.98 -13.87 29.65
N LEU A 90 -4.00 -13.80 28.74
CA LEU A 90 -3.95 -12.78 27.69
C LEU A 90 -5.20 -12.84 26.78
N LEU A 91 -5.64 -14.04 26.40
CA LEU A 91 -6.85 -14.21 25.60
C LEU A 91 -8.09 -13.70 26.35
N LEU A 92 -8.25 -14.08 27.62
CA LEU A 92 -9.36 -13.62 28.45
C LEU A 92 -9.38 -12.09 28.61
N ASP A 93 -8.19 -11.49 28.73
CA ASP A 93 -8.07 -10.03 28.77
C ASP A 93 -8.55 -9.38 27.47
N TYR A 94 -8.19 -9.91 26.30
CA TYR A 94 -8.72 -9.41 25.02
C TYR A 94 -10.22 -9.63 24.87
N LEU A 95 -10.77 -10.77 25.31
CA LEU A 95 -12.21 -10.99 25.29
C LEU A 95 -12.94 -9.97 26.17
N ARG A 96 -12.41 -9.68 27.36
CA ARG A 96 -12.96 -8.65 28.26
C ARG A 96 -12.89 -7.26 27.62
N LEU A 97 -11.81 -6.93 26.92
CA LEU A 97 -11.71 -5.68 26.15
C LEU A 97 -12.75 -5.61 25.02
N ILE A 98 -12.97 -6.71 24.30
CA ILE A 98 -13.97 -6.78 23.23
C ILE A 98 -15.38 -6.57 23.80
N GLU A 99 -15.70 -7.19 24.92
CA GLU A 99 -17.04 -7.11 25.51
C GLU A 99 -17.30 -5.74 26.15
N HIS A 100 -16.34 -5.19 26.89
CA HIS A 100 -16.57 -4.00 27.72
C HIS A 100 -16.03 -2.69 27.10
N GLU A 101 -14.91 -2.72 26.38
CA GLU A 101 -14.29 -1.49 25.84
C GLU A 101 -14.70 -1.21 24.38
N MET A 102 -14.81 -2.21 23.51
CA MET A 102 -15.17 -1.98 22.11
C MET A 102 -16.54 -1.30 21.91
N PRO A 103 -17.61 -1.63 22.68
CA PRO A 103 -18.88 -0.93 22.55
C PRO A 103 -18.79 0.56 22.89
N LYS A 104 -17.87 0.96 23.79
CA LYS A 104 -17.63 2.36 24.13
C LYS A 104 -17.02 3.12 22.95
N LEU A 105 -16.24 2.45 22.09
CA LEU A 105 -15.66 3.07 20.88
C LEU A 105 -16.72 3.49 19.85
N VAL A 106 -17.94 2.92 19.93
CA VAL A 106 -19.06 3.33 19.05
C VAL A 106 -19.40 4.81 19.23
N ALA A 107 -19.18 5.38 20.43
CA ALA A 107 -19.38 6.80 20.68
C ALA A 107 -18.46 7.72 19.83
N PHE A 108 -17.32 7.21 19.36
CA PHE A 108 -16.37 7.96 18.52
C PHE A 108 -16.52 7.65 17.02
N ARG A 109 -17.52 6.86 16.63
CA ARG A 109 -17.78 6.53 15.23
C ARG A 109 -18.21 7.79 14.46
N LYS A 110 -17.57 8.01 13.32
CA LYS A 110 -17.97 9.01 12.33
C LYS A 110 -18.54 8.30 11.10
N GLU A 111 -19.62 8.82 10.55
CA GLU A 111 -20.19 8.29 9.30
C GLU A 111 -19.24 8.56 8.13
N PHE A 112 -19.17 7.60 7.19
CA PHE A 112 -18.37 7.75 6.00
C PHE A 112 -19.09 8.64 4.99
N VAL A 113 -18.52 9.81 4.71
CA VAL A 113 -18.97 10.70 3.64
C VAL A 113 -18.04 10.47 2.43
N PRO A 114 -18.57 10.04 1.27
CA PRO A 114 -17.74 9.85 0.10
C PRO A 114 -17.14 11.18 -0.37
N PRO A 115 -15.93 11.17 -0.96
CA PRO A 115 -15.29 12.39 -1.45
C PRO A 115 -16.11 12.99 -2.60
N THR A 116 -16.28 14.31 -2.59
CA THR A 116 -16.92 15.06 -3.67
C THR A 116 -15.92 15.34 -4.80
N PRO A 117 -16.41 15.60 -6.03
CA PRO A 117 -15.57 16.02 -7.16
C PRO A 117 -14.75 17.31 -6.92
N GLU A 118 -15.07 18.10 -5.89
CA GLU A 118 -14.28 19.27 -5.47
C GLU A 118 -12.92 18.88 -4.84
N THR A 119 -12.82 17.67 -4.28
CA THR A 119 -11.61 17.15 -3.65
C THR A 119 -11.09 15.90 -4.38
N PRO A 120 -10.63 16.02 -5.64
CA PRO A 120 -10.23 14.87 -6.47
C PRO A 120 -8.84 14.33 -6.12
N LEU A 121 -8.13 14.97 -5.18
CA LEU A 121 -6.75 14.63 -4.82
C LEU A 121 -6.72 13.42 -3.88
N ILE A 122 -6.01 12.36 -4.28
CA ILE A 122 -5.79 11.20 -3.43
C ILE A 122 -4.37 11.22 -2.88
N VAL A 123 -4.27 11.36 -1.56
CA VAL A 123 -3.01 11.36 -0.84
C VAL A 123 -2.82 10.05 -0.11
N ARG A 124 -1.70 9.37 -0.39
CA ARG A 124 -1.27 8.16 0.31
C ARG A 124 -0.10 8.47 1.24
N SER A 125 -0.28 8.12 2.50
CA SER A 125 0.76 8.08 3.55
C SER A 125 1.01 6.65 4.01
N VAL A 126 2.22 6.38 4.51
CA VAL A 126 2.60 5.10 5.10
C VAL A 126 3.05 5.35 6.53
N HIS A 127 2.64 4.49 7.45
CA HIS A 127 2.99 4.56 8.87
C HIS A 127 3.25 3.15 9.41
N TYR A 128 4.30 2.99 10.24
CA TYR A 128 4.76 1.70 10.78
C TYR A 128 4.45 1.53 12.28
N GLN A 129 3.45 2.24 12.81
CA GLN A 129 2.86 2.04 14.15
C GLN A 129 3.90 1.82 15.28
N GLY A 130 4.76 2.82 15.51
CA GLY A 130 5.74 2.80 16.59
C GLY A 130 7.19 2.61 16.11
N GLU A 131 7.40 2.06 14.91
CA GLU A 131 8.73 1.94 14.33
C GLU A 131 9.12 3.22 13.55
N ASN A 132 10.33 3.74 13.83
CA ASN A 132 10.88 4.84 13.05
C ASN A 132 11.47 4.33 11.73
N HIS A 133 10.63 4.28 10.69
CA HIS A 133 11.03 3.84 9.36
C HIS A 133 11.22 5.03 8.39
N PRO A 134 12.29 5.06 7.58
CA PRO A 134 12.58 6.19 6.68
C PRO A 134 11.50 6.41 5.62
N VAL A 135 10.72 5.39 5.25
CA VAL A 135 9.62 5.53 4.27
C VAL A 135 8.41 6.29 4.85
N THR A 136 8.29 6.43 6.18
CA THR A 136 7.19 7.17 6.82
C THR A 136 7.11 8.63 6.35
N ARG A 137 8.25 9.22 5.95
CA ARG A 137 8.30 10.58 5.40
C ARG A 137 7.74 10.71 3.98
N LYS A 138 7.65 9.61 3.23
CA LYS A 138 7.18 9.60 1.84
C LYS A 138 5.72 10.04 1.76
N ARG A 139 5.42 10.89 0.79
CA ARG A 139 4.04 11.24 0.41
C ARG A 139 3.84 11.01 -1.07
N VAL A 140 2.69 10.44 -1.41
CA VAL A 140 2.31 10.14 -2.78
C VAL A 140 0.96 10.77 -3.05
N MET A 141 0.88 11.61 -4.07
CA MET A 141 -0.32 12.24 -4.53
C MET A 141 -0.69 11.69 -5.91
N THR A 142 -1.96 11.32 -6.09
CA THR A 142 -2.50 10.84 -7.36
C THR A 142 -3.77 11.59 -7.69
N VAL A 143 -3.93 11.97 -8.96
CA VAL A 143 -5.08 12.75 -9.44
C VAL A 143 -5.42 12.30 -10.86
N ALA A 144 -6.71 12.26 -11.20
CA ALA A 144 -7.14 12.12 -12.59
C ALA A 144 -6.92 13.44 -13.33
N VAL A 145 -6.45 13.39 -14.57
CA VAL A 145 -6.21 14.60 -15.37
C VAL A 145 -7.52 15.35 -15.66
N ASP A 146 -8.63 14.63 -15.72
CA ASP A 146 -9.97 15.18 -16.00
C ASP A 146 -10.50 16.07 -14.87
N HIS A 147 -10.04 15.87 -13.64
CA HIS A 147 -10.45 16.69 -12.49
C HIS A 147 -9.57 17.92 -12.27
N LEU A 148 -8.55 18.13 -13.12
CA LEU A 148 -7.67 19.30 -13.03
C LEU A 148 -8.28 20.50 -13.76
N PRO A 149 -8.06 21.74 -13.29
CA PRO A 149 -8.58 22.96 -13.93
C PRO A 149 -7.77 23.35 -15.17
N LEU A 150 -7.87 22.54 -16.24
CA LEU A 150 -7.21 22.74 -17.53
C LEU A 150 -8.17 23.39 -18.52
N LYS A 151 -7.71 24.42 -19.24
CA LYS A 151 -8.56 25.30 -20.06
C LYS A 151 -8.99 24.74 -21.43
N GLY A 152 -8.56 23.52 -21.80
CA GLY A 152 -8.92 22.88 -23.06
C GLY A 152 -8.07 21.66 -23.41
N GLU A 153 -8.34 21.02 -24.54
CA GLU A 153 -7.67 19.78 -24.98
C GLU A 153 -6.17 19.98 -25.27
N ALA A 154 -5.80 21.14 -25.83
CA ALA A 154 -4.39 21.48 -26.06
C ALA A 154 -3.61 21.61 -24.74
N ALA A 155 -4.24 22.16 -23.69
CA ALA A 155 -3.64 22.23 -22.35
C ALA A 155 -3.52 20.84 -21.71
N VAL A 156 -4.52 19.97 -21.89
CA VAL A 156 -4.45 18.57 -21.46
C VAL A 156 -3.32 17.81 -22.17
N HIS A 157 -3.15 18.03 -23.48
CA HIS A 157 -2.05 17.45 -24.24
C HIS A 157 -0.69 17.93 -23.74
N LYS A 158 -0.52 19.25 -23.56
CA LYS A 158 0.69 19.85 -22.99
C LYS A 158 0.97 19.31 -21.58
N PHE A 159 -0.06 19.16 -20.75
CA PHE A 159 0.06 18.58 -19.40
C PHE A 159 0.59 17.13 -19.45
N LYS A 160 0.06 16.30 -20.35
CA LYS A 160 0.55 14.91 -20.55
C LYS A 160 2.03 14.89 -20.93
N LEU A 161 2.47 15.80 -21.80
CA LEU A 161 3.87 15.93 -22.20
C LEU A 161 4.77 16.37 -21.04
N LEU A 162 4.37 17.40 -20.29
CA LEU A 162 5.14 17.91 -19.13
C LEU A 162 5.25 16.87 -18.01
N ALA A 163 4.18 16.11 -17.76
CA ALA A 163 4.18 15.05 -16.75
C ALA A 163 5.09 13.87 -17.13
N GLY A 164 5.29 13.63 -18.43
CA GLY A 164 6.16 12.60 -18.98
C GLY A 164 5.90 11.22 -18.35
N PRO A 165 6.89 10.57 -17.72
CA PRO A 165 6.75 9.21 -17.18
C PRO A 165 5.84 9.12 -15.95
N ARG A 166 5.46 10.26 -15.34
CA ARG A 166 4.56 10.31 -14.17
C ARG A 166 3.10 10.17 -14.56
N TRP A 167 2.76 10.44 -15.82
CA TRP A 167 1.43 10.23 -16.36
C TRP A 167 1.25 8.78 -16.81
N THR A 168 0.07 8.21 -16.54
CA THR A 168 -0.34 6.88 -17.01
C THR A 168 -1.78 6.87 -17.49
N PRO A 169 -2.09 6.18 -18.60
CA PRO A 169 -3.47 6.09 -19.10
C PRO A 169 -4.37 5.23 -18.20
N GLU A 170 -3.82 4.23 -17.50
CA GLU A 170 -4.53 3.45 -16.48
C GLU A 170 -4.31 4.01 -15.07
N PRO A 171 -5.27 3.86 -14.14
CA PRO A 171 -5.13 4.24 -12.75
C PRO A 171 -3.99 3.44 -12.10
N PRO A 172 -3.10 4.10 -11.34
CA PRO A 172 -2.11 3.41 -10.54
C PRO A 172 -2.79 2.49 -9.53
N LYS A 173 -2.37 1.22 -9.48
CA LYS A 173 -2.95 0.22 -8.56
C LYS A 173 -2.90 0.60 -7.09
N ASP A 174 -1.89 1.37 -6.71
CA ASP A 174 -1.62 1.77 -5.34
C ASP A 174 -2.23 3.13 -4.96
N ALA A 175 -3.02 3.73 -5.86
CA ALA A 175 -3.67 5.01 -5.67
C ALA A 175 -5.08 4.91 -5.05
N GLY A 176 -5.56 3.71 -4.70
CA GLY A 176 -6.89 3.56 -4.11
C GLY A 176 -8.07 3.86 -5.05
N VAL A 177 -7.80 4.05 -6.34
CA VAL A 177 -8.83 4.29 -7.36
C VAL A 177 -9.42 2.96 -7.84
N SER A 178 -10.73 2.82 -7.73
CA SER A 178 -11.46 1.69 -8.30
C SER A 178 -11.64 1.89 -9.80
N ARG A 179 -11.61 0.80 -10.58
CA ARG A 179 -11.83 0.85 -12.05
C ARG A 179 -13.30 1.09 -12.45
N MET A 180 -14.14 1.51 -11.51
CA MET A 180 -15.56 1.74 -11.71
C MET A 180 -15.85 3.14 -12.26
N GLU A 181 -15.00 4.12 -11.95
CA GLU A 181 -15.12 5.46 -12.52
C GLU A 181 -14.54 5.47 -13.92
N GLU A 182 -15.26 6.08 -14.87
CA GLU A 182 -14.76 6.30 -16.22
C GLU A 182 -13.85 7.54 -16.22
N TRP A 183 -12.63 7.39 -16.71
CA TRP A 183 -11.70 8.50 -16.92
C TRP A 183 -11.31 8.57 -18.39
N GLY A 184 -11.16 9.79 -18.91
CA GLY A 184 -10.78 10.05 -20.30
C GLY A 184 -9.27 10.21 -20.46
N ASN A 185 -8.66 11.08 -19.64
CA ASN A 185 -7.29 11.54 -19.88
C ASN A 185 -6.20 10.89 -19.03
N GLY A 186 -6.56 9.92 -18.19
CA GLY A 186 -5.64 9.14 -17.37
C GLY A 186 -5.31 9.82 -16.03
N TYR A 187 -4.20 9.40 -15.42
CA TYR A 187 -3.80 9.79 -14.07
C TYR A 187 -2.37 10.29 -14.03
N ILE A 188 -2.12 11.25 -13.15
CA ILE A 188 -0.78 11.69 -12.77
C ILE A 188 -0.47 11.20 -11.35
N LYS A 189 0.75 10.70 -11.16
CA LYS A 189 1.25 10.27 -9.86
C LYS A 189 2.55 10.96 -9.51
N ILE A 190 2.56 11.71 -8.42
CA ILE A 190 3.72 12.42 -7.89
C ILE A 190 4.05 11.85 -6.52
N SER A 191 5.30 11.45 -6.31
CA SER A 191 5.79 10.97 -5.03
C SER A 191 7.04 11.73 -4.62
N MET A 192 7.13 12.07 -3.34
CA MET A 192 8.25 12.82 -2.76
C MET A 192 8.68 12.22 -1.43
N GLU A 193 10.00 12.13 -1.20
CA GLU A 193 10.60 11.57 0.01
C GLU A 193 11.89 12.27 0.46
N ASP A 194 12.25 13.40 -0.15
CA ASP A 194 13.56 14.03 0.07
C ASP A 194 13.59 14.84 1.39
N PHE A 195 12.48 15.49 1.76
CA PHE A 195 12.43 16.25 3.00
C PHE A 195 12.27 15.33 4.22
N PRO A 196 12.85 15.72 5.38
CA PRO A 196 12.73 14.94 6.62
C PRO A 196 11.28 14.90 7.13
N GLU A 197 10.56 16.01 7.00
CA GLU A 197 9.17 16.12 7.40
C GLU A 197 8.23 15.72 6.26
N ALA A 198 7.26 14.89 6.59
CA ALA A 198 6.33 14.37 5.60
C ALA A 198 5.37 15.46 5.07
N GLU A 199 5.04 16.45 5.88
CA GLU A 199 4.19 17.59 5.48
C GLU A 199 4.88 18.45 4.41
N LYS A 200 6.19 18.68 4.54
CA LYS A 200 7.00 19.36 3.52
C LYS A 200 7.01 18.59 2.20
N ASN A 201 7.09 17.26 2.26
CA ASN A 201 7.00 16.40 1.06
C ASN A 201 5.62 16.52 0.38
N LEU A 202 4.54 16.57 1.15
CA LEU A 202 3.19 16.77 0.62
C LEU A 202 3.04 18.15 -0.02
N LYS A 203 3.48 19.20 0.67
CA LYS A 203 3.42 20.58 0.18
C LYS A 203 4.22 20.74 -1.12
N TRP A 204 5.41 20.16 -1.20
CA TRP A 204 6.18 20.17 -2.43
C TRP A 204 5.42 19.47 -3.58
N ALA A 205 4.74 18.36 -3.29
CA ALA A 205 3.93 17.67 -4.29
C ALA A 205 2.73 18.52 -4.75
N SER A 206 2.07 19.27 -3.86
CA SER A 206 1.00 20.20 -4.26
C SER A 206 1.53 21.35 -5.10
N ASP A 207 2.59 22.03 -4.63
CA ASP A 207 3.17 23.17 -5.32
C ASP A 207 3.68 22.80 -6.72
N THR A 208 4.19 21.57 -6.89
CA THR A 208 4.63 21.08 -8.21
C THR A 208 3.47 20.75 -9.13
N LEU A 209 2.35 20.23 -8.61
CA LEU A 209 1.13 20.05 -9.41
C LEU A 209 0.59 21.40 -9.87
N ASP A 210 0.53 22.40 -8.99
CA ASP A 210 0.05 23.74 -9.33
C ASP A 210 0.90 24.38 -10.43
N LYS A 211 2.23 24.24 -10.34
CA LYS A 211 3.15 24.65 -11.40
C LYS A 211 2.89 23.93 -12.72
N LEU A 212 2.68 22.61 -12.69
CA LEU A 212 2.36 21.85 -13.91
C LEU A 212 1.06 22.31 -14.55
N VAL A 213 0.04 22.61 -13.74
CA VAL A 213 -1.25 23.12 -14.23
C VAL A 213 -1.10 24.54 -14.79
N ALA A 214 -0.32 25.41 -14.13
CA ALA A 214 -0.03 26.75 -14.61
C ALA A 214 0.70 26.72 -15.96
N GLU A 215 1.75 25.91 -16.09
CA GLU A 215 2.53 25.78 -17.32
C GLU A 215 1.74 25.10 -18.46
N ALA A 216 0.86 24.16 -18.14
CA ALA A 216 -0.02 23.54 -19.13
C ALA A 216 -1.05 24.54 -19.69
N ASN A 217 -1.53 25.45 -18.85
CA ASN A 217 -2.46 26.51 -19.25
C ASN A 217 -1.75 27.71 -19.91
N ASN A 218 -0.45 27.88 -19.68
CA ASN A 218 0.39 28.85 -20.38
C ASN A 218 0.66 28.35 -21.81
N THR A 219 0.48 29.17 -22.84
CA THR A 219 0.76 28.84 -24.26
C THR A 219 0.44 27.38 -24.66
N PRO A 220 -0.84 26.96 -24.67
CA PRO A 220 -1.21 25.54 -24.82
C PRO A 220 -0.89 24.96 -26.20
N GLU A 221 -0.81 25.78 -27.25
CA GLU A 221 -0.62 25.32 -28.64
C GLU A 221 0.84 25.00 -29.00
N GLU A 222 1.80 25.45 -28.19
CA GLU A 222 3.25 25.34 -28.45
C GLU A 222 3.73 23.90 -28.67
N TYR A 223 3.07 22.93 -28.03
CA TYR A 223 3.44 21.51 -28.06
C TYR A 223 2.43 20.64 -28.82
N SER A 224 1.61 21.24 -29.68
CA SER A 224 0.62 20.49 -30.48
C SER A 224 1.25 19.48 -31.45
N ALA A 225 2.43 19.78 -31.98
CA ALA A 225 3.13 18.90 -32.93
C ALA A 225 3.83 17.69 -32.30
N VAL A 226 4.04 17.69 -30.98
CA VAL A 226 4.84 16.65 -30.29
C VAL A 226 3.92 15.51 -29.81
N PRO A 227 4.10 14.27 -30.27
CA PRO A 227 3.26 13.16 -29.81
C PRO A 227 3.58 12.77 -28.35
N VAL A 228 2.56 12.29 -27.63
CA VAL A 228 2.71 11.76 -26.26
C VAL A 228 3.58 10.50 -26.25
N ASP A 229 4.62 10.49 -25.42
CA ASP A 229 5.46 9.30 -25.25
C ASP A 229 4.76 8.22 -24.38
N LEU A 230 4.63 7.02 -24.95
CA LEU A 230 4.02 5.85 -24.30
C LEU A 230 5.03 4.75 -23.95
N ARG A 231 6.33 4.96 -24.24
CA ARG A 231 7.37 3.92 -24.08
C ARG A 231 7.46 3.40 -22.65
N HIS A 232 7.32 4.26 -21.64
CA HIS A 232 7.34 3.85 -20.23
C HIS A 232 6.14 2.98 -19.87
N VAL A 233 4.96 3.29 -20.40
CA VAL A 233 3.73 2.52 -20.17
C VAL A 233 3.83 1.15 -20.82
N ILE A 234 4.25 1.09 -22.09
CA ILE A 234 4.46 -0.15 -22.84
C ILE A 234 5.46 -1.04 -22.11
N ARG A 235 6.61 -0.50 -21.72
CA ARG A 235 7.65 -1.26 -20.98
C ARG A 235 7.14 -1.78 -19.64
N LYS A 236 6.35 -0.99 -18.91
CA LYS A 236 5.74 -1.40 -17.62
C LYS A 236 4.74 -2.53 -17.82
N ALA A 237 3.93 -2.47 -18.88
CA ALA A 237 2.99 -3.52 -19.24
C ALA A 237 3.71 -4.82 -19.64
N GLN A 238 4.75 -4.74 -20.48
CA GLN A 238 5.59 -5.89 -20.86
C GLN A 238 6.24 -6.56 -19.65
N LYS A 239 6.88 -5.78 -18.76
CA LYS A 239 7.52 -6.30 -17.54
C LYS A 239 6.56 -7.04 -16.61
N LYS A 240 5.29 -6.65 -16.61
CA LYS A 240 4.25 -7.26 -15.78
C LYS A 240 3.96 -8.71 -16.18
N LYS A 241 4.43 -9.16 -17.36
CA LYS A 241 4.18 -10.49 -17.96
C LYS A 241 2.70 -10.89 -17.91
N LYS A 242 1.80 -9.91 -17.89
CA LYS A 242 0.36 -10.14 -17.73
C LYS A 242 -0.29 -10.18 -19.11
N GLY A 243 -0.19 -11.33 -19.78
CA GLY A 243 -1.01 -11.66 -20.94
C GLY A 243 -0.33 -11.60 -22.30
N ASP A 244 0.95 -11.96 -22.38
CA ASP A 244 1.57 -12.20 -23.70
C ASP A 244 1.16 -13.58 -24.22
N HIS A 245 -0.04 -13.63 -24.79
CA HIS A 245 -0.49 -14.71 -25.68
C HIS A 245 -0.81 -14.16 -27.08
N LEU A 246 -0.97 -12.83 -27.22
CA LEU A 246 -1.22 -12.13 -28.48
C LEU A 246 -0.19 -10.99 -28.57
N GLY A 247 0.92 -11.24 -29.27
CA GLY A 247 2.13 -10.39 -29.30
C GLY A 247 1.97 -8.93 -29.77
N SER A 248 0.74 -8.49 -30.06
CA SER A 248 0.43 -7.14 -30.56
C SER A 248 -0.46 -6.31 -29.62
N ARG A 249 -1.00 -6.87 -28.52
CA ARG A 249 -1.92 -6.15 -27.60
C ARG A 249 -1.32 -6.00 -26.20
N VAL A 250 -0.53 -4.96 -26.00
CA VAL A 250 0.17 -4.70 -24.72
C VAL A 250 -0.78 -4.20 -23.61
N PHE A 251 -1.88 -3.52 -23.97
CA PHE A 251 -2.81 -2.89 -23.02
C PHE A 251 -4.11 -3.68 -22.79
N LEU A 252 -4.49 -4.57 -23.70
CA LEU A 252 -5.77 -5.29 -23.64
C LEU A 252 -5.54 -6.72 -23.14
N ARG A 253 -6.02 -7.00 -21.93
CA ARG A 253 -6.05 -8.36 -21.39
C ARG A 253 -7.35 -9.01 -21.87
N PRO A 254 -7.32 -10.24 -22.42
CA PRO A 254 -8.54 -10.99 -22.67
C PRO A 254 -9.41 -11.00 -21.40
N SER A 255 -10.59 -10.44 -21.54
CA SER A 255 -11.60 -10.32 -20.50
C SER A 255 -12.82 -11.14 -20.91
N ILE A 256 -13.79 -11.27 -20.02
CA ILE A 256 -15.06 -11.91 -20.36
C ILE A 256 -15.78 -11.20 -21.52
N ARG A 257 -15.48 -9.92 -21.78
CA ARG A 257 -16.03 -9.16 -22.91
C ARG A 257 -15.40 -9.55 -24.26
N ASP A 258 -14.23 -10.16 -24.24
CA ASP A 258 -13.58 -10.69 -25.44
C ASP A 258 -14.06 -12.12 -25.77
N PHE A 259 -14.90 -12.71 -24.91
CA PHE A 259 -15.52 -14.00 -25.19
C PHE A 259 -16.54 -13.83 -26.33
N PRO A 260 -16.41 -14.59 -27.44
CA PRO A 260 -17.32 -14.46 -28.57
C PRO A 260 -18.77 -14.69 -28.14
N GLU A 261 -19.65 -13.73 -28.42
CA GLU A 261 -21.07 -13.85 -28.09
C GLU A 261 -21.73 -15.04 -28.81
N GLU A 262 -21.20 -15.40 -29.98
CA GLU A 262 -21.60 -16.59 -30.74
C GLU A 262 -21.41 -17.91 -29.98
N TRP A 263 -20.49 -17.97 -29.01
CA TRP A 263 -20.25 -19.15 -28.18
C TRP A 263 -21.17 -19.20 -26.97
N LEU A 264 -21.88 -18.11 -26.67
CA LEU A 264 -22.89 -18.11 -25.63
C LEU A 264 -24.12 -18.89 -26.11
N PRO A 265 -24.75 -19.71 -25.25
CA PRO A 265 -25.98 -20.39 -25.60
C PRO A 265 -27.05 -19.37 -25.96
N LYS A 266 -27.70 -19.55 -27.12
CA LYS A 266 -28.79 -18.67 -27.57
C LYS A 266 -29.93 -18.73 -26.55
N LYS A 267 -30.27 -17.59 -25.95
CA LYS A 267 -31.42 -17.51 -25.03
C LYS A 267 -32.70 -17.80 -25.84
N PRO A 268 -33.59 -18.70 -25.39
CA PRO A 268 -34.88 -18.87 -26.03
C PRO A 268 -35.64 -17.53 -25.98
N SER A 269 -36.19 -17.11 -27.12
CA SER A 269 -37.02 -15.91 -27.17
C SER A 269 -38.23 -16.09 -26.26
N PRO A 270 -38.59 -15.10 -25.42
CA PRO A 270 -39.81 -15.20 -24.62
C PRO A 270 -41.01 -15.42 -25.55
N PRO A 271 -41.96 -16.30 -25.20
CA PRO A 271 -43.12 -16.55 -26.03
C PRO A 271 -43.89 -15.24 -26.24
N ALA A 272 -44.30 -14.99 -27.49
CA ALA A 272 -45.07 -13.80 -27.83
C ALA A 272 -46.31 -13.72 -26.93
N ALA A 273 -46.44 -12.63 -26.19
CA ALA A 273 -47.60 -12.36 -25.35
C ALA A 273 -48.84 -12.41 -26.25
N THR A 274 -49.64 -13.46 -26.09
CA THR A 274 -50.91 -13.61 -26.78
C THR A 274 -51.90 -12.68 -26.10
N VAL A 275 -52.34 -11.65 -26.83
CA VAL A 275 -53.42 -10.72 -26.43
C VAL A 275 -54.76 -11.42 -26.57
#